data_AF-A0A950QVV6-F1
#
_entry.id   AF-A0A950QVV6-F1
#
_cell.length_a   1.000
_cell.length_b   1.000
_cell.length_c   1.000
_cell.angle_alpha   90.00
_cell.angle_beta   90.00
_cell.angle_gamma   90.00
#
_symmetry.space_group_name_H-M   'P 1'
#
loop_
_entity.id
_entity.type
_entity.pdbx_description
1 polymer ?
#
loop_
_entity_poly.entity_id
_entity_poly.type
_entity_poly.pdbx_seq_one_letter_code
_entity_poly.pdbx_strand_id
1 'polypeptide(L)' 'MKRTPQMLETSLPDVFAVGDVRAGSVTRVASAVGEGAISIYMVHRALEEA' A
#
# COMPACT_ATOMS: atom_id res chain seq x y z
N MET A 1 -5.64 -17.98 -9.16
CA MET A 1 -5.03 -16.93 -10.01
C MET A 1 -4.41 -15.88 -9.10
N LYS A 2 -3.18 -15.41 -9.36
CA LYS A 2 -2.64 -14.25 -8.63
C LYS A 2 -3.37 -13.02 -9.14
N ARG A 3 -4.16 -12.36 -8.28
CA ARG A 3 -4.76 -11.06 -8.59
C ARG A 3 -3.64 -10.02 -8.80
N THR A 4 -3.89 -9.02 -9.62
CA THR A 4 -2.98 -7.87 -9.70
C THR A 4 -2.91 -7.20 -8.33
N PRO A 5 -1.71 -6.91 -7.80
CA PRO A 5 -1.59 -6.19 -6.54
C PRO A 5 -2.34 -4.87 -6.58
N GLN A 6 -3.10 -4.60 -5.53
CA GLN A 6 -3.75 -3.33 -5.30
C GLN A 6 -2.70 -2.21 -5.10
N MET A 7 -3.14 -0.96 -5.17
CA MET A 7 -2.25 0.18 -4.93
C MET A 7 -1.57 0.07 -3.55
N LEU A 8 -0.24 0.22 -3.51
CA LEU A 8 0.62 0.07 -2.32
C LEU A 8 0.73 -1.36 -1.76
N GLU A 9 0.06 -2.35 -2.35
CA GLU A 9 0.18 -3.76 -1.96
C GLU A 9 1.53 -4.31 -2.43
N THR A 10 2.15 -5.14 -1.60
CA THR A 10 3.40 -5.82 -1.90
C THR A 10 3.15 -7.03 -2.81
N SER A 11 4.19 -7.83 -3.08
CA SER A 11 4.03 -9.12 -3.76
C SER A 11 3.32 -10.17 -2.90
N LEU A 12 3.18 -9.92 -1.59
CA LEU A 12 2.40 -10.74 -0.67
C LEU A 12 0.98 -10.15 -0.57
N PRO A 13 -0.09 -10.92 -0.85
CA PRO A 13 -1.45 -10.41 -0.75
C PRO A 13 -1.77 -9.86 0.65
N ASP A 14 -2.56 -8.80 0.67
CA ASP A 14 -3.08 -8.08 1.84
C ASP A 14 -2.00 -7.44 2.73
N VAL A 15 -0.76 -7.39 2.24
CA VAL A 15 0.37 -6.73 2.90
C VAL A 15 0.75 -5.49 2.10
N PHE A 16 0.72 -4.33 2.76
CA PHE A 16 0.97 -3.04 2.14
C PHE A 16 2.27 -2.43 2.67
N ALA A 17 2.99 -1.73 1.79
CA ALA A 17 4.18 -0.97 2.12
C ALA A 17 3.97 0.50 1.75
N VAL A 18 4.48 1.44 2.56
CA VAL A 18 4.29 2.89 2.37
C VAL A 18 5.57 3.67 2.69
N GLY A 19 5.77 4.81 2.03
CA GLY A 19 6.91 5.68 2.28
C GLY A 19 8.24 5.06 1.83
N ASP A 20 9.32 5.41 2.54
CA ASP A 20 10.70 5.24 2.07
C ASP A 20 11.13 3.77 1.91
N VAL A 21 10.42 2.83 2.52
CA VAL A 21 10.66 1.38 2.37
C VAL A 21 10.32 0.89 0.95
N ARG A 22 9.52 1.65 0.18
CA ARG A 22 9.13 1.27 -1.18
C ARG A 22 10.19 1.66 -2.19
N ALA A 23 10.41 0.79 -3.16
CA ALA A 23 11.16 1.12 -4.36
C ALA A 23 10.49 2.27 -5.13
N GLY A 24 11.27 3.28 -5.53
CA GLY A 24 10.77 4.45 -6.25
C GLY A 24 10.01 5.48 -5.40
N SER A 25 10.12 5.40 -4.07
CA SER A 25 9.54 6.43 -3.18
C SER A 25 10.19 7.80 -3.41
N VAL A 26 9.41 8.86 -3.14
CA VAL A 26 9.87 10.24 -3.32
C VAL A 26 10.74 10.71 -2.13
N THR A 27 10.92 9.88 -1.10
CA THR A 27 11.71 10.19 0.13
C THR A 27 11.34 11.51 0.82
N ARG A 28 10.05 11.85 0.78
CA ARG A 28 9.50 13.07 1.40
C ARG A 28 8.46 12.70 2.43
N VAL A 29 8.59 13.30 3.62
CA VAL A 29 7.68 13.08 4.76
C VAL A 29 6.21 13.30 4.36
N ALA A 30 5.90 14.40 3.67
CA ALA A 30 4.52 14.69 3.25
C ALA A 30 3.94 13.60 2.33
N SER A 31 4.75 13.06 1.42
CA SER A 31 4.34 11.97 0.53
C SER A 31 4.15 10.67 1.31
N ALA A 32 5.07 10.30 2.20
CA ALA A 32 4.96 9.10 3.03
C ALA A 32 3.71 9.14 3.95
N VAL A 33 3.40 10.30 4.53
CA VAL A 33 2.18 10.51 5.34
C VAL A 33 0.93 10.31 4.49
N GLY A 34 0.89 10.87 3.28
CA GLY A 34 -0.23 10.68 2.35
C GLY A 34 -0.42 9.22 1.95
N GLU A 35 0.67 8.52 1.61
CA GLU A 35 0.64 7.08 1.30
C GLU A 35 0.13 6.24 2.50
N GLY A 36 0.57 6.58 3.72
CA GLY A 36 0.09 5.95 4.95
C GLY A 36 -1.42 6.08 5.12
N ALA A 37 -1.97 7.28 4.94
CA ALA A 37 -3.41 7.49 5.00
C ALA A 37 -4.18 6.69 3.94
N ILE A 38 -3.67 6.63 2.70
CA ILE A 38 -4.27 5.82 1.62
C ILE A 38 -4.25 4.34 1.97
N SER A 39 -3.14 3.83 2.55
CA SER A 39 -3.01 2.40 2.87
C SER A 39 -4.08 1.89 3.83
N ILE A 40 -4.58 2.73 4.75
CA ILE A 40 -5.66 2.36 5.66
C ILE A 40 -6.94 2.02 4.88
N TYR A 41 -7.31 2.86 3.91
CA TYR A 41 -8.45 2.59 3.04
C TYR A 41 -8.27 1.30 2.23
N MET A 42 -7.07 1.06 1.72
CA MET A 42 -6.76 -0.15 0.97
C MET A 42 -6.85 -1.41 1.84
N VAL A 43 -6.39 -1.35 3.09
CA VAL A 43 -6.52 -2.46 4.06
C VAL A 43 -7.99 -2.78 4.33
N HIS A 44 -8.83 -1.76 4.56
CA HIS A 44 -10.27 -2.00 4.75
C HIS A 44 -10.90 -2.69 3.54
N ARG A 45 -10.59 -2.22 2.32
CA ARG A 45 -11.07 -2.87 1.09
C ARG A 45 -10.57 -4.31 0.94
N ALA A 46 -9.30 -4.56 1.26
CA ALA A 46 -8.73 -5.89 1.19
C ALA A 46 -9.44 -6.88 2.11
N LEU A 47 -9.80 -6.43 3.33
CA LEU A 47 -10.57 -7.22 4.29
C LEU A 47 -12.03 -7.44 3.87
N GLU A 48 -12.63 -6.50 3.13
CA GLU A 48 -13.98 -6.67 2.55
C GLU A 48 -14.00 -7.67 1.37
N GLU A 49 -12.90 -7.79 0.64
CA GLU A 49 -12.76 -8.69 -0.52
C GLU A 49 -12.36 -10.13 -0.14
N ALA A 50 -12.02 -10.39 1.12
CA ALA A 50 -11.58 -11.70 1.66
C ALA A 50 -12.75 -12.61 2.04
#